data_AF-A0A1Y6G5S6-F1
#
_entry.id   AF-A0A1Y6G5S6-F1
#
_cell.length_a   1.000
_cell.length_b   1.000
_cell.length_c   1.000
_cell.angle_alpha   90.00
_cell.angle_beta   90.00
_cell.angle_gamma   90.00
#
_symmetry.space_group_name_H-M   'P 1'
#
loop_
_entity.id
_entity.type
_entity.pdbx_description
1 polymer ?
#
loop_
_entity_poly.entity_id
_entity_poly.type
_entity_poly.pdbx_seq_one_letter_code
_entity_poly.pdbx_strand_id
1 'polypeptide(L)'
;MLTNSSSDLHLHIRYAEEIKSFSDIHSPHFLFQITINFIHFITGLSHSLSTATLLGICYGAMAILIAHRILRTGMCLDASMVYGSTFLVLVASHIFAVTILVPNFYYNYLVPITYHNPTQQLNKVFAVAIWFIYCDLALSKENNWSPAKLALLSGLCVVSAVAKPSFLIAFLPISGVIALFDLWRRQWRRAFNYALAMIPVTLVLVWQFGSHYGASEKGGIIFAPFVVFPNPVQYLLMIPMSLAFPIVVTICFWREAKHSRALQMAWSFMLLALFYTLFLAESQDIGSGNFAWTAQTGAFLLYIESLLLVMERRAATGRFKTIPIAVLGVHVACGFVFAGASAFWPAPLWQ
;
A
#
# COMPACT_ATOMS: atom_id res chain seq x y z
N MET A 1 6.89 -24.06 -10.74
CA MET A 1 6.76 -23.55 -9.37
C MET A 1 5.67 -24.35 -8.70
N LEU A 2 6.01 -25.11 -7.64
CA LEU A 2 5.02 -25.83 -6.84
C LEU A 2 4.19 -24.80 -6.07
N THR A 3 3.04 -24.42 -6.60
CA THR A 3 2.11 -23.51 -5.95
C THR A 3 1.42 -24.27 -4.81
N ASN A 4 1.65 -23.83 -3.57
CA ASN A 4 0.99 -24.39 -2.41
C ASN A 4 -0.52 -24.16 -2.52
N SER A 5 -1.30 -25.25 -2.48
CA SER A 5 -2.76 -25.25 -2.64
C SER A 5 -3.51 -24.50 -1.52
N SER A 6 -2.84 -24.15 -0.43
CA SER A 6 -3.41 -23.36 0.68
C SER A 6 -3.03 -21.88 0.66
N SER A 7 -2.41 -21.37 -0.41
CA SER A 7 -2.02 -19.95 -0.49
C SER A 7 -3.18 -19.04 -0.93
N ASP A 8 -3.24 -17.81 -0.41
CA ASP A 8 -4.20 -16.75 -0.80
C ASP A 8 -4.21 -16.53 -2.33
N LEU A 9 -3.03 -16.62 -2.94
CA LEU A 9 -2.85 -16.58 -4.40
C LEU A 9 -3.63 -17.70 -5.11
N HIS A 10 -3.58 -18.93 -4.60
CA HIS A 10 -4.28 -20.06 -5.22
C HIS A 10 -5.80 -19.94 -5.08
N LEU A 11 -6.29 -19.44 -3.94
CA LEU A 11 -7.72 -19.14 -3.75
C LEU A 11 -8.22 -18.11 -4.77
N HIS A 12 -7.44 -17.07 -5.03
CA HIS A 12 -7.80 -16.06 -6.03
C HIS A 12 -7.74 -16.59 -7.47
N ILE A 13 -6.79 -17.47 -7.80
CA ILE A 13 -6.73 -18.15 -9.10
C ILE A 13 -7.96 -19.04 -9.31
N ARG A 14 -8.26 -19.88 -8.32
CA ARG A 14 -9.42 -20.79 -8.37
C ARG A 14 -10.73 -20.02 -8.51
N TYR A 15 -10.90 -18.94 -7.74
CA TYR A 15 -12.08 -18.09 -7.86
C TYR A 15 -12.20 -17.45 -9.25
N ALA A 16 -11.08 -17.07 -9.88
CA ALA A 16 -11.11 -16.58 -11.27
C ALA A 16 -11.55 -17.67 -12.26
N GLU A 17 -11.12 -18.92 -12.09
CA GLU A 17 -11.53 -20.07 -12.90
C GLU A 17 -13.03 -20.39 -12.76
N GLU A 18 -13.60 -20.13 -11.58
CA GLU A 18 -15.02 -20.35 -11.28
C GLU A 18 -15.95 -19.29 -11.89
N ILE A 19 -15.44 -18.08 -12.18
CA ILE A 19 -16.23 -17.00 -12.79
C ILE A 19 -16.41 -17.26 -14.29
N LYS A 20 -17.62 -17.67 -14.69
CA LYS A 20 -18.02 -17.89 -16.10
C LYS A 20 -18.92 -16.79 -16.63
N SER A 21 -19.54 -16.03 -15.74
CA SER A 21 -20.49 -14.97 -16.03
C SER A 21 -20.49 -13.91 -14.92
N PHE A 22 -21.08 -12.74 -15.17
CA PHE A 22 -21.18 -11.67 -14.16
C PHE A 22 -21.99 -12.07 -12.92
N SER A 23 -22.90 -13.04 -13.03
CA SER A 23 -23.68 -13.54 -11.89
C SER A 23 -22.86 -14.40 -10.91
N ASP A 24 -21.69 -14.88 -11.32
CA ASP A 24 -20.81 -15.71 -10.48
C ASP A 24 -19.91 -14.86 -9.57
N ILE A 25 -19.99 -13.53 -9.69
CA ILE A 25 -19.20 -12.60 -8.89
C ILE A 25 -19.90 -12.37 -7.55
N HIS A 26 -19.34 -12.96 -6.50
CA HIS A 26 -19.86 -12.86 -5.13
C HIS A 26 -18.99 -11.98 -4.22
N SER A 27 -17.69 -11.85 -4.52
CA SER A 27 -16.80 -10.97 -3.77
C SER A 27 -16.91 -9.52 -4.26
N PRO A 28 -16.99 -8.51 -3.37
CA PRO A 28 -16.99 -7.10 -3.75
C PRO A 28 -15.64 -6.60 -4.30
N HIS A 29 -14.58 -7.42 -4.21
CA HIS A 29 -13.21 -7.09 -4.62
C HIS A 29 -12.74 -7.99 -5.75
N PHE A 30 -13.44 -7.92 -6.89
CA PHE A 30 -13.33 -8.88 -7.99
C PHE A 30 -12.40 -8.43 -9.14
N LEU A 31 -11.84 -7.21 -9.08
CA LEU A 31 -11.07 -6.64 -10.19
C LEU A 31 -9.89 -7.53 -10.58
N PHE A 32 -9.23 -8.12 -9.57
CA PHE A 32 -8.08 -8.99 -9.79
C PHE A 32 -8.44 -10.22 -10.64
N GLN A 33 -9.53 -10.89 -10.31
CA GLN A 33 -10.01 -12.10 -10.99
C GLN A 33 -10.44 -11.80 -12.42
N ILE A 34 -11.21 -10.72 -12.63
CA ILE A 34 -11.60 -10.29 -13.97
C ILE A 34 -10.37 -9.99 -14.82
N THR A 35 -9.36 -9.33 -14.25
CA THR A 35 -8.13 -9.00 -14.99
C THR A 35 -7.35 -10.26 -15.37
N ILE A 36 -7.28 -11.27 -14.50
CA ILE A 36 -6.69 -12.57 -14.84
C ILE A 36 -7.45 -13.22 -16.01
N ASN A 37 -8.78 -13.31 -15.90
CA ASN A 37 -9.60 -13.93 -16.94
C ASN A 37 -9.47 -13.22 -18.29
N PHE A 38 -9.35 -11.90 -18.28
CA PHE A 38 -9.09 -11.10 -19.48
C PHE A 38 -7.72 -11.40 -20.10
N ILE A 39 -6.66 -11.49 -19.30
CA ILE A 39 -5.32 -11.86 -19.78
C ILE A 39 -5.33 -13.28 -20.33
N HIS A 40 -5.92 -14.24 -19.61
CA HIS A 40 -6.09 -15.62 -20.04
C HIS A 40 -6.79 -15.68 -21.41
N PHE A 41 -7.93 -14.98 -21.55
CA PHE A 41 -8.72 -14.93 -22.77
C PHE A 41 -7.94 -14.39 -23.97
N ILE A 42 -7.17 -13.31 -23.79
CA ILE A 42 -6.42 -12.68 -24.90
C ILE A 42 -5.18 -13.47 -25.28
N THR A 43 -4.48 -14.05 -24.30
CA THR A 43 -3.13 -14.61 -24.51
C THR A 43 -3.12 -16.14 -24.62
N GLY A 44 -4.17 -16.83 -24.17
CA GLY A 44 -4.20 -18.28 -24.04
C GLY A 44 -3.32 -18.85 -22.92
N LEU A 45 -2.69 -17.99 -22.11
CA LEU A 45 -1.87 -18.42 -20.95
C LEU A 45 -2.74 -19.05 -19.87
N SER A 46 -2.23 -20.03 -19.11
CA SER A 46 -2.96 -20.56 -17.94
C SER A 46 -3.20 -19.46 -16.89
N HIS A 47 -4.24 -19.60 -16.06
CA HIS A 47 -4.56 -18.61 -15.01
C HIS A 47 -3.37 -18.31 -14.07
N SER A 48 -2.54 -19.32 -13.78
CA SER A 48 -1.30 -19.14 -13.01
C SER A 48 -0.27 -18.26 -13.73
N LEU A 49 -0.09 -18.43 -15.04
CA LEU A 49 0.79 -17.57 -15.84
C LEU A 49 0.19 -16.17 -16.01
N SER A 50 -1.11 -16.06 -16.27
CA SER A 50 -1.82 -14.77 -16.31
C SER A 50 -1.69 -13.99 -15.01
N THR A 51 -1.75 -14.68 -13.88
CA THR A 51 -1.49 -14.11 -12.54
C THR A 51 -0.06 -13.58 -12.43
N ALA A 52 0.94 -14.37 -12.81
CA ALA A 52 2.35 -13.94 -12.79
C ALA A 52 2.58 -12.72 -13.71
N THR A 53 1.98 -12.72 -14.91
CA THR A 53 1.99 -11.59 -15.85
C THR A 53 1.38 -10.34 -15.22
N LEU A 54 0.20 -10.45 -14.60
CA LEU A 54 -0.47 -9.33 -13.94
C LEU A 54 0.36 -8.77 -12.79
N LEU A 55 0.95 -9.62 -11.95
CA LEU A 55 1.84 -9.17 -10.86
C LEU A 55 3.08 -8.48 -11.42
N GLY A 56 3.70 -9.01 -12.49
CA GLY A 56 4.80 -8.36 -13.20
C GLY A 56 4.43 -6.96 -13.72
N ILE A 57 3.24 -6.83 -14.33
CA ILE A 57 2.69 -5.54 -14.77
C ILE A 57 2.50 -4.60 -13.58
N CYS A 58 1.99 -5.08 -12.44
CA CYS A 58 1.80 -4.25 -11.24
C CYS A 58 3.13 -3.70 -10.72
N TYR A 59 4.16 -4.54 -10.58
CA TYR A 59 5.49 -4.10 -10.16
C TYR A 59 6.12 -3.13 -11.17
N GLY A 60 5.99 -3.40 -12.47
CA GLY A 60 6.45 -2.51 -13.53
C GLY A 60 5.74 -1.15 -13.49
N ALA A 61 4.43 -1.13 -13.30
CA ALA A 61 3.64 0.10 -13.20
C ALA A 61 4.03 0.92 -11.97
N MET A 62 4.17 0.30 -10.79
CA MET A 62 4.68 0.98 -9.59
C MET A 62 6.08 1.55 -9.83
N ALA A 63 6.97 0.78 -10.48
CA ALA A 63 8.31 1.25 -10.81
C ALA A 63 8.29 2.49 -11.71
N ILE A 64 7.49 2.47 -12.79
CA ILE A 64 7.34 3.60 -13.71
C ILE A 64 6.79 4.83 -12.97
N LEU A 65 5.77 4.67 -12.12
CA LEU A 65 5.20 5.78 -11.36
C LEU A 65 6.22 6.41 -10.40
N ILE A 66 6.96 5.58 -9.65
CA ILE A 66 7.98 6.05 -8.70
C ILE A 66 9.14 6.71 -9.45
N ALA A 67 9.65 6.09 -10.52
CA ALA A 67 10.71 6.66 -11.35
C ALA A 67 10.29 8.01 -11.96
N HIS A 68 9.05 8.09 -12.47
CA HIS A 68 8.50 9.34 -12.99
C HIS A 68 8.41 10.42 -11.90
N ARG A 69 8.02 10.05 -10.67
CA ARG A 69 7.99 10.96 -9.53
C ARG A 69 9.37 11.47 -9.16
N ILE A 70 10.37 10.59 -9.14
CA ILE A 70 11.78 10.94 -8.90
C ILE A 70 12.27 11.94 -9.96
N LEU A 71 11.99 11.70 -11.24
CA LEU A 71 12.41 12.59 -12.33
C LEU A 71 11.76 13.98 -12.21
N ARG A 72 10.53 14.05 -11.70
CA ARG A 72 9.80 15.32 -11.49
C ARG A 72 10.33 16.18 -10.34
N THR A 73 11.22 15.67 -9.49
CA THR A 73 11.84 16.51 -8.45
C THR A 73 12.83 17.53 -9.03
N GLY A 74 13.17 17.42 -10.33
CA GLY A 74 14.08 18.34 -11.01
C GLY A 74 15.56 18.10 -10.69
N MET A 75 15.89 16.98 -10.06
CA MET A 75 17.28 16.59 -9.83
C MET A 75 17.94 16.09 -11.11
N CYS A 76 19.18 16.50 -11.37
CA CYS A 76 20.02 15.92 -12.41
C CYS A 76 20.53 14.53 -11.96
N LEU A 77 19.66 13.52 -12.05
CA LEU A 77 20.00 12.14 -11.76
C LEU A 77 20.22 11.37 -13.06
N ASP A 78 21.24 10.52 -13.09
CA ASP A 78 21.37 9.55 -14.17
C ASP A 78 20.26 8.48 -14.09
N ALA A 79 20.02 7.80 -15.21
CA ALA A 79 19.01 6.75 -15.30
C ALA A 79 19.25 5.61 -14.29
N SER A 80 20.53 5.26 -14.05
CA SER A 80 20.88 4.16 -13.15
C SER A 80 20.47 4.43 -11.71
N MET A 81 20.57 5.68 -11.26
CA MET A 81 20.13 6.11 -9.94
C MET A 81 18.62 6.07 -9.81
N VAL A 82 17.88 6.52 -10.83
CA VAL A 82 16.41 6.55 -10.80
C VAL A 82 15.86 5.12 -10.77
N TYR A 83 16.29 4.28 -11.70
CA TYR A 83 15.84 2.89 -11.78
C TYR A 83 16.36 2.06 -10.61
N GLY A 84 17.61 2.28 -10.19
CA GLY A 84 18.21 1.64 -9.02
C GLY A 84 17.42 1.96 -7.75
N SER A 85 17.17 3.24 -7.45
CA SER A 85 16.43 3.64 -6.23
C SER A 85 14.98 3.11 -6.23
N THR A 86 14.35 3.11 -7.40
CA THR A 86 13.01 2.54 -7.60
C THR A 86 13.00 1.03 -7.33
N PHE A 87 13.99 0.31 -7.86
CA PHE A 87 14.12 -1.12 -7.61
C PHE A 87 14.39 -1.41 -6.12
N LEU A 88 15.26 -0.64 -5.47
CA LEU A 88 15.56 -0.79 -4.05
C LEU A 88 14.30 -0.64 -3.18
N VAL A 89 13.44 0.34 -3.44
CA VAL A 89 12.21 0.50 -2.63
C VAL A 89 11.17 -0.60 -2.90
N LEU A 90 11.15 -1.19 -4.11
CA LEU A 90 10.29 -2.32 -4.46
C LEU A 90 10.80 -3.67 -3.95
N VAL A 91 12.04 -3.74 -3.47
CA VAL A 91 12.60 -4.94 -2.82
C VAL A 91 12.65 -4.78 -1.31
N ALA A 92 12.83 -3.56 -0.80
CA ALA A 92 12.98 -3.29 0.62
C ALA A 92 11.84 -3.89 1.46
N SER A 93 12.23 -4.68 2.48
CA SER A 93 11.33 -5.32 3.44
C SER A 93 11.79 -5.03 4.87
N HIS A 94 11.01 -5.43 5.87
CA HIS A 94 11.34 -5.28 7.30
C HIS A 94 12.68 -5.91 7.70
N ILE A 95 13.30 -5.40 8.77
CA ILE A 95 14.53 -5.95 9.34
C ILE A 95 14.16 -7.13 10.26
N PHE A 96 14.41 -8.37 9.83
CA PHE A 96 14.08 -9.58 10.59
C PHE A 96 15.24 -10.11 11.47
N ALA A 97 16.24 -9.28 11.80
CA ALA A 97 17.42 -9.71 12.56
C ALA A 97 17.06 -10.44 13.89
N VAL A 98 15.96 -10.02 14.53
CA VAL A 98 15.46 -10.62 15.78
C VAL A 98 14.86 -12.01 15.57
N THR A 99 14.33 -12.29 14.38
CA THR A 99 13.67 -13.57 14.05
C THR A 99 14.43 -14.37 13.00
N ILE A 100 15.73 -14.10 12.80
CA ILE A 100 16.53 -14.74 11.75
C ILE A 100 16.63 -16.26 11.90
N LEU A 101 16.52 -16.76 13.14
CA LEU A 101 16.51 -18.18 13.49
C LEU A 101 15.10 -18.78 13.56
N VAL A 102 14.06 -17.96 13.42
CA VAL A 102 12.68 -18.44 13.36
C VAL A 102 12.44 -18.88 11.91
N PRO A 103 11.78 -20.03 11.65
CA PRO A 103 11.51 -20.51 10.29
C PRO A 103 10.60 -19.60 9.46
N ASN A 104 10.26 -18.42 9.99
CA ASN A 104 9.21 -17.58 9.50
C ASN A 104 9.57 -16.11 9.58
N PHE A 105 9.97 -15.56 8.43
CA PHE A 105 10.31 -14.15 8.32
C PHE A 105 9.08 -13.24 8.28
N TYR A 106 7.85 -13.76 8.24
CA TYR A 106 6.63 -12.96 8.09
C TYR A 106 5.99 -12.60 9.43
N TYR A 107 6.03 -13.51 10.42
CA TYR A 107 5.30 -13.34 11.67
C TYR A 107 5.71 -12.09 12.45
N ASN A 108 4.69 -11.38 12.92
CA ASN A 108 4.79 -10.20 13.78
C ASN A 108 5.42 -8.96 13.13
N TYR A 109 5.78 -8.98 11.85
CA TYR A 109 6.32 -7.81 11.15
C TYR A 109 5.27 -7.10 10.32
N LEU A 110 5.45 -5.79 10.19
CA LEU A 110 4.75 -5.01 9.20
C LEU A 110 5.55 -5.00 7.90
N VAL A 111 5.17 -5.84 6.95
CA VAL A 111 5.93 -6.02 5.71
C VAL A 111 5.48 -5.01 4.66
N PRO A 112 6.35 -4.09 4.16
CA PRO A 112 5.95 -3.12 3.14
C PRO A 112 5.49 -3.78 1.83
N ILE A 113 6.01 -4.96 1.49
CA ILE A 113 5.70 -5.70 0.25
C ILE A 113 5.39 -7.16 0.56
N THR A 114 4.19 -7.64 0.20
CA THR A 114 3.74 -9.00 0.48
C THR A 114 3.44 -9.75 -0.80
N TYR A 115 4.27 -10.71 -1.15
CA TYR A 115 4.20 -11.41 -2.43
C TYR A 115 3.00 -12.36 -2.57
N HIS A 116 2.40 -12.80 -1.46
CA HIS A 116 1.33 -13.79 -1.48
C HIS A 116 -0.09 -13.20 -1.59
N ASN A 117 -0.28 -11.88 -1.42
CA ASN A 117 -1.59 -11.23 -1.51
C ASN A 117 -1.72 -10.44 -2.82
N PRO A 118 -2.27 -11.04 -3.87
CA PRO A 118 -2.23 -10.44 -5.20
C PRO A 118 -3.18 -9.25 -5.37
N THR A 119 -4.36 -9.26 -4.73
CA THR A 119 -5.32 -8.14 -4.75
C THR A 119 -4.70 -6.89 -4.13
N GLN A 120 -3.89 -7.07 -3.08
CA GLN A 120 -3.14 -6.00 -2.45
C GLN A 120 -2.04 -5.42 -3.35
N GLN A 121 -1.38 -6.23 -4.17
CA GLN A 121 -0.37 -5.73 -5.12
C GLN A 121 -1.01 -4.88 -6.23
N LEU A 122 -2.15 -5.33 -6.76
CA LEU A 122 -2.95 -4.53 -7.70
C LEU A 122 -3.40 -3.21 -7.04
N ASN A 123 -3.88 -3.26 -5.79
CA ASN A 123 -4.31 -2.06 -5.08
C ASN A 123 -3.17 -1.04 -4.86
N LYS A 124 -1.93 -1.51 -4.61
CA LYS A 124 -0.78 -0.62 -4.42
C LYS A 124 -0.44 0.18 -5.68
N VAL A 125 -0.66 -0.36 -6.88
CA VAL A 125 -0.50 0.41 -8.13
C VAL A 125 -1.40 1.63 -8.10
N PHE A 126 -2.69 1.43 -7.77
CA PHE A 126 -3.65 2.53 -7.66
C PHE A 126 -3.34 3.45 -6.49
N ALA A 127 -2.92 2.91 -5.34
CA ALA A 127 -2.53 3.70 -4.18
C ALA A 127 -1.40 4.69 -4.53
N VAL A 128 -0.34 4.23 -5.21
CA VAL A 128 0.78 5.11 -5.64
C VAL A 128 0.30 6.16 -6.65
N ALA A 129 -0.51 5.77 -7.62
CA ALA A 129 -1.05 6.71 -8.61
C ALA A 129 -1.94 7.78 -7.96
N ILE A 130 -2.90 7.37 -7.12
CA ILE A 130 -3.79 8.25 -6.35
C ILE A 130 -2.95 9.16 -5.45
N TRP A 131 -1.97 8.61 -4.76
CA TRP A 131 -1.10 9.34 -3.84
C TRP A 131 -0.36 10.48 -4.53
N PHE A 132 0.33 10.20 -5.65
CA PHE A 132 1.07 11.23 -6.38
C PHE A 132 0.15 12.28 -7.01
N ILE A 133 -0.97 11.86 -7.62
CA ILE A 133 -1.95 12.81 -8.17
C ILE A 133 -2.53 13.70 -7.06
N TYR A 134 -2.89 13.12 -5.92
CA TYR A 134 -3.41 13.86 -4.78
C TYR A 134 -2.36 14.84 -4.22
N CYS A 135 -1.10 14.41 -4.07
CA CYS A 135 -0.02 15.29 -3.62
C CYS A 135 0.13 16.52 -4.54
N ASP A 136 0.06 16.31 -5.86
CA ASP A 136 0.16 17.40 -6.84
C ASP A 136 -1.04 18.35 -6.83
N LEU A 137 -2.24 17.84 -6.52
CA LEU A 137 -3.48 18.62 -6.51
C LEU A 137 -3.74 19.35 -5.19
N ALA A 138 -3.57 18.66 -4.06
CA ALA A 138 -4.00 19.12 -2.74
C ALA A 138 -2.85 19.68 -1.89
N LEU A 139 -1.63 19.13 -2.02
CA LEU A 139 -0.51 19.54 -1.16
C LEU A 139 0.36 20.62 -1.80
N SER A 140 0.34 20.74 -3.13
CA SER A 140 1.06 21.78 -3.86
C SER A 140 0.52 23.18 -3.54
N LYS A 141 1.37 24.20 -3.69
CA LYS A 141 0.95 25.59 -3.49
C LYS A 141 0.03 26.07 -4.60
N GLU A 142 0.17 25.53 -5.79
CA GLU A 142 -0.60 25.90 -6.97
C GLU A 142 -1.99 25.26 -6.95
N ASN A 143 -3.00 25.95 -7.50
CA ASN A 143 -4.32 25.37 -7.65
C ASN A 143 -4.43 24.63 -8.99
N ASN A 144 -3.94 23.40 -9.00
CA ASN A 144 -3.78 22.61 -10.23
C ASN A 144 -4.97 21.70 -10.56
N TRP A 145 -6.10 21.90 -9.89
CA TRP A 145 -7.35 21.16 -10.12
C TRP A 145 -7.94 21.50 -11.48
N SER A 146 -8.15 20.47 -12.30
CA SER A 146 -8.89 20.54 -13.56
C SER A 146 -9.93 19.41 -13.60
N PRO A 147 -11.01 19.54 -14.41
CA PRO A 147 -12.02 18.50 -14.53
C PRO A 147 -11.43 17.13 -14.92
N ALA A 148 -10.44 17.11 -15.81
CA ALA A 148 -9.76 15.89 -16.23
C ALA A 148 -8.99 15.22 -15.07
N LYS A 149 -8.24 15.99 -14.27
CA LYS A 149 -7.51 15.45 -13.12
C LYS A 149 -8.45 15.01 -12.00
N LEU A 150 -9.57 15.71 -11.82
CA LEU A 150 -10.62 15.33 -10.88
C LEU A 150 -11.25 13.99 -11.28
N ALA A 151 -11.66 13.86 -12.54
CA ALA A 151 -12.21 12.61 -13.08
C ALA A 151 -11.21 11.45 -12.98
N LEU A 152 -9.93 11.71 -13.29
CA LEU A 152 -8.87 10.72 -13.15
C LEU A 152 -8.70 10.27 -11.70
N LEU A 153 -8.59 11.20 -10.75
CA LEU A 153 -8.45 10.89 -9.32
C LEU A 153 -9.68 10.10 -8.81
N SER A 154 -10.89 10.55 -9.15
CA SER A 154 -12.13 9.88 -8.78
C SER A 154 -12.22 8.46 -9.36
N GLY A 155 -11.90 8.30 -10.64
CA GLY A 155 -11.93 7.01 -11.32
C GLY A 155 -10.93 6.04 -10.73
N LEU A 156 -9.69 6.49 -10.46
CA LEU A 156 -8.68 5.67 -9.80
C LEU A 156 -9.11 5.25 -8.39
N CYS A 157 -9.75 6.14 -7.63
CA CYS A 157 -10.27 5.79 -6.30
C CYS A 157 -11.36 4.71 -6.39
N VAL A 158 -12.29 4.81 -7.34
CA VAL A 158 -13.31 3.76 -7.55
C VAL A 158 -12.66 2.44 -7.94
N VAL A 159 -11.73 2.44 -8.90
CA VAL A 159 -11.04 1.22 -9.33
C VAL A 159 -10.20 0.62 -8.19
N SER A 160 -9.57 1.44 -7.36
CA SER A 160 -8.87 1.01 -6.13
C SER A 160 -9.83 0.34 -5.15
N ALA A 161 -11.03 0.88 -4.92
CA ALA A 161 -12.03 0.26 -4.04
C ALA A 161 -12.50 -1.11 -4.54
N VAL A 162 -12.65 -1.28 -5.85
CA VAL A 162 -13.00 -2.56 -6.47
C VAL A 162 -11.80 -3.54 -6.47
N ALA A 163 -10.57 -3.03 -6.46
CA ALA A 163 -9.38 -3.85 -6.28
C ALA A 163 -9.25 -4.36 -4.84
N LYS A 164 -9.22 -3.43 -3.87
CA LYS A 164 -9.20 -3.70 -2.43
C LYS A 164 -9.41 -2.37 -1.66
N PRO A 165 -10.29 -2.31 -0.65
CA PRO A 165 -10.61 -1.06 0.04
C PRO A 165 -9.51 -0.62 1.04
N SER A 166 -8.54 -1.49 1.31
CA SER A 166 -7.49 -1.34 2.35
C SER A 166 -6.77 0.01 2.30
N PHE A 167 -6.45 0.53 1.12
CA PHE A 167 -5.84 1.86 0.99
C PHE A 167 -6.81 2.99 1.34
N LEU A 168 -8.04 2.92 0.82
CA LEU A 168 -8.99 4.03 0.86
C LEU A 168 -9.59 4.28 2.24
N ILE A 169 -9.75 3.23 3.06
CA ILE A 169 -10.30 3.36 4.42
C ILE A 169 -9.42 4.24 5.32
N ALA A 170 -8.12 4.35 5.04
CA ALA A 170 -7.21 5.29 5.73
C ALA A 170 -6.94 6.54 4.89
N PHE A 171 -6.91 6.45 3.56
CA PHE A 171 -6.66 7.61 2.70
C PHE A 171 -7.77 8.66 2.81
N LEU A 172 -9.04 8.24 2.76
CA LEU A 172 -10.19 9.14 2.83
C LEU A 172 -10.22 9.99 4.11
N PRO A 173 -10.13 9.43 5.33
CA PRO A 173 -10.11 10.26 6.53
C PRO A 173 -8.92 11.22 6.59
N ILE A 174 -7.71 10.77 6.21
CA ILE A 174 -6.53 11.65 6.22
C ILE A 174 -6.64 12.78 5.19
N SER A 175 -6.98 12.45 3.95
CA SER A 175 -7.20 13.45 2.90
C SER A 175 -8.40 14.36 3.18
N GLY A 176 -9.40 13.86 3.90
CA GLY A 176 -10.58 14.59 4.34
C GLY A 176 -10.23 15.63 5.40
N VAL A 177 -9.38 15.29 6.38
CA VAL A 177 -8.85 16.28 7.35
C VAL A 177 -8.10 17.41 6.64
N ILE A 178 -7.34 17.10 5.60
CA ILE A 178 -6.64 18.12 4.78
C ILE A 178 -7.66 19.02 4.06
N ALA A 179 -8.72 18.44 3.50
CA ALA A 179 -9.80 19.22 2.87
C ALA A 179 -10.58 20.08 3.87
N LEU A 180 -10.83 19.59 5.09
CA LEU A 180 -11.43 20.38 6.17
C LEU A 180 -10.52 21.54 6.59
N PHE A 181 -9.22 21.34 6.58
CA PHE A 181 -8.27 22.41 6.85
C PHE A 181 -8.21 23.46 5.73
N ASP A 182 -8.33 23.03 4.47
CA ASP A 182 -8.52 23.94 3.34
C ASP A 182 -9.82 24.75 3.48
N LEU A 183 -10.90 24.13 3.96
CA LEU A 183 -12.17 24.81 4.27
C LEU A 183 -11.98 25.91 5.32
N TRP A 184 -11.31 25.58 6.43
CA TRP A 184 -10.99 26.54 7.50
C TRP A 184 -10.13 27.69 6.97
N ARG A 185 -9.14 27.40 6.11
CA ARG A 185 -8.33 28.42 5.44
C ARG A 185 -9.05 29.18 4.31
N ARG A 186 -10.37 29.00 4.18
CA ARG A 186 -11.22 29.63 3.16
C ARG A 186 -10.84 29.25 1.72
N GLN A 187 -10.18 28.11 1.53
CA GLN A 187 -9.86 27.52 0.23
C GLN A 187 -11.00 26.64 -0.27
N TRP A 188 -12.24 27.16 -0.25
CA TRP A 188 -13.49 26.44 -0.54
C TRP A 188 -13.45 25.64 -1.84
N ARG A 189 -12.84 26.19 -2.89
CA ARG A 189 -12.73 25.53 -4.19
C ARG A 189 -11.92 24.22 -4.10
N ARG A 190 -10.85 24.17 -3.30
CA ARG A 190 -10.05 22.95 -3.11
C ARG A 190 -10.83 21.90 -2.33
N ALA A 191 -11.47 22.30 -1.24
CA ALA A 191 -12.32 21.42 -0.44
C ALA A 191 -13.49 20.86 -1.26
N PHE A 192 -14.13 21.69 -2.10
CA PHE A 192 -15.22 21.26 -2.97
C PHE A 192 -14.74 20.30 -4.08
N ASN A 193 -13.63 20.60 -4.74
CA ASN A 193 -13.07 19.70 -5.75
C ASN A 193 -12.65 18.35 -5.15
N TYR A 194 -12.11 18.36 -3.93
CA TYR A 194 -11.84 17.14 -3.16
C TYR A 194 -13.12 16.36 -2.91
N ALA A 195 -14.17 17.00 -2.38
CA ALA A 195 -15.44 16.34 -2.10
C ALA A 195 -16.03 15.72 -3.38
N LEU A 196 -16.04 16.45 -4.49
CA LEU A 196 -16.52 15.96 -5.77
C LEU A 196 -15.71 14.75 -6.29
N ALA A 197 -14.39 14.73 -6.06
CA ALA A 197 -13.55 13.58 -6.41
C ALA A 197 -13.79 12.35 -5.51
N MET A 198 -14.15 12.56 -4.23
CA MET A 198 -14.26 11.48 -3.25
C MET A 198 -15.68 10.93 -3.05
N ILE A 199 -16.73 11.66 -3.46
CA ILE A 199 -18.13 11.20 -3.37
C ILE A 199 -18.31 9.82 -4.06
N PRO A 200 -17.85 9.60 -5.31
CA PRO A 200 -18.11 8.33 -5.99
C PRO A 200 -17.50 7.13 -5.26
N VAL A 201 -16.25 7.24 -4.80
CA VAL A 201 -15.60 6.15 -4.05
C VAL A 201 -16.23 5.95 -2.67
N THR A 202 -16.69 7.02 -2.02
CA THR A 202 -17.39 6.91 -0.72
C THR A 202 -18.69 6.13 -0.87
N LEU A 203 -19.47 6.39 -1.94
CA LEU A 203 -20.68 5.63 -2.25
C LEU A 203 -20.38 4.15 -2.50
N VAL A 204 -19.30 3.85 -3.24
CA VAL A 204 -18.86 2.47 -3.47
C VAL A 204 -18.50 1.78 -2.15
N LEU A 205 -17.75 2.43 -1.26
CA LEU A 205 -17.37 1.84 0.03
C LEU A 205 -18.56 1.64 0.96
N VAL A 206 -19.53 2.57 0.98
CA VAL A 206 -20.79 2.41 1.75
C VAL A 206 -21.59 1.23 1.23
N TRP A 207 -21.69 1.08 -0.10
CA TRP A 207 -22.33 -0.08 -0.70
C TRP A 207 -21.61 -1.39 -0.35
N GLN A 208 -20.27 -1.43 -0.48
CA GLN A 208 -19.46 -2.60 -0.12
C GLN A 208 -19.62 -2.97 1.36
N PHE A 209 -19.63 -1.98 2.27
CA PHE A 209 -19.87 -2.19 3.69
C PHE A 209 -21.25 -2.83 3.93
N GLY A 210 -22.30 -2.27 3.30
CA GLY A 210 -23.66 -2.80 3.41
C GLY A 210 -23.80 -4.21 2.84
N SER A 211 -23.18 -4.50 1.69
CA SER A 211 -23.22 -5.83 1.08
C SER A 211 -22.45 -6.88 1.88
N HIS A 212 -21.33 -6.48 2.48
CA HIS A 212 -20.44 -7.41 3.18
C HIS A 212 -20.90 -7.69 4.62
N TYR A 213 -21.30 -6.66 5.37
CA TYR A 213 -21.69 -6.81 6.77
C TYR A 213 -23.21 -6.83 6.99
N GLY A 214 -23.99 -6.20 6.12
CA GLY A 214 -25.44 -6.00 6.32
C GLY A 214 -26.29 -7.26 6.14
N ALA A 215 -25.78 -8.32 5.52
CA ALA A 215 -26.50 -9.58 5.34
C ALA A 215 -26.46 -10.51 6.57
N SER A 216 -25.68 -10.16 7.59
CA SER A 216 -25.38 -11.03 8.73
C SER A 216 -25.60 -10.33 10.06
N GLU A 217 -26.44 -10.87 10.94
CA GLU A 217 -26.76 -10.28 12.25
C GLU A 217 -25.53 -10.08 13.16
N LYS A 218 -24.43 -10.81 12.90
CA LYS A 218 -23.17 -10.72 13.64
C LYS A 218 -22.02 -10.11 12.84
N GLY A 219 -22.24 -9.63 11.62
CA GLY A 219 -21.20 -9.05 10.78
C GLY A 219 -20.94 -7.59 11.08
N GLY A 220 -19.69 -7.25 11.33
CA GLY A 220 -19.28 -5.87 11.48
C GLY A 220 -17.82 -5.69 11.81
N ILE A 221 -17.44 -4.42 11.88
CA ILE A 221 -16.14 -4.00 12.39
C ILE A 221 -16.28 -3.79 13.88
N ILE A 222 -15.46 -4.49 14.67
CA ILE A 222 -15.44 -4.39 16.13
C ILE A 222 -14.16 -3.70 16.59
N PHE A 223 -14.27 -2.93 17.68
CA PHE A 223 -13.12 -2.42 18.40
C PHE A 223 -12.62 -3.51 19.36
N ALA A 224 -11.55 -4.19 18.96
CA ALA A 224 -10.98 -5.33 19.67
C ALA A 224 -9.45 -5.17 19.73
N PRO A 225 -8.93 -4.40 20.71
CA PRO A 225 -7.52 -4.12 20.81
C PRO A 225 -6.67 -5.38 20.84
N PHE A 226 -5.72 -5.45 19.91
CA PHE A 226 -4.70 -6.48 19.76
C PHE A 226 -5.20 -7.91 19.50
N VAL A 227 -6.51 -8.11 19.29
CA VAL A 227 -7.12 -9.45 19.21
C VAL A 227 -6.60 -10.28 18.04
N VAL A 228 -6.14 -9.62 16.97
CA VAL A 228 -5.60 -10.25 15.75
C VAL A 228 -4.21 -10.84 16.01
N PHE A 229 -3.48 -10.37 17.03
CA PHE A 229 -2.10 -10.75 17.26
C PHE A 229 -2.00 -11.75 18.42
N PRO A 230 -1.50 -12.98 18.18
CA PRO A 230 -1.26 -13.95 19.25
C PRO A 230 -0.27 -13.41 20.30
N ASN A 231 0.69 -12.59 19.87
CA ASN A 231 1.64 -11.91 20.76
C ASN A 231 1.73 -10.41 20.44
N PRO A 232 0.85 -9.58 21.04
CA PRO A 232 0.79 -8.14 20.78
C PRO A 232 2.09 -7.40 21.13
N VAL A 233 2.75 -7.81 22.22
CA VAL A 233 4.00 -7.18 22.67
C VAL A 233 5.10 -7.39 21.63
N GLN A 234 5.22 -8.62 21.11
CA GLN A 234 6.18 -8.90 20.05
C GLN A 234 5.89 -8.09 18.80
N TYR A 235 4.62 -8.01 18.36
CA TYR A 235 4.24 -7.19 17.22
C TYR A 235 4.66 -5.72 17.39
N LEU A 236 4.37 -5.13 18.55
CA LEU A 236 4.74 -3.74 18.86
C LEU A 236 6.27 -3.52 18.82
N LEU A 237 7.05 -4.49 19.29
CA LEU A 237 8.52 -4.44 19.23
C LEU A 237 9.07 -4.55 17.80
N MET A 238 8.33 -5.16 16.88
CA MET A 238 8.74 -5.31 15.47
C MET A 238 8.34 -4.13 14.58
N ILE A 239 7.41 -3.27 15.00
CA ILE A 239 7.04 -2.06 14.25
C ILE A 239 8.26 -1.17 13.96
N PRO A 240 9.12 -0.82 14.95
CA PRO A 240 10.32 -0.04 14.67
C PRO A 240 11.27 -0.70 13.67
N MET A 241 11.39 -2.04 13.68
CA MET A 241 12.23 -2.78 12.73
C MET A 241 11.64 -2.81 11.31
N SER A 242 10.32 -2.69 11.22
CA SER A 242 9.58 -2.57 9.97
C SER A 242 9.62 -1.15 9.41
N LEU A 243 9.80 -0.15 10.27
CA LEU A 243 9.80 1.28 9.93
C LEU A 243 11.16 1.94 10.13
N ALA A 244 12.24 1.18 10.31
CA ALA A 244 13.54 1.74 10.67
C ALA A 244 14.03 2.74 9.62
N PHE A 245 13.88 2.44 8.32
CA PHE A 245 14.21 3.37 7.25
C PHE A 245 13.47 4.72 7.35
N PRO A 246 12.12 4.78 7.32
CA PRO A 246 11.43 6.06 7.40
C PRO A 246 11.61 6.79 8.74
N ILE A 247 11.78 6.07 9.85
CA ILE A 247 12.12 6.67 11.15
C ILE A 247 13.47 7.38 11.06
N VAL A 248 14.50 6.68 10.57
CA VAL A 248 15.85 7.22 10.45
C VAL A 248 15.89 8.38 9.45
N VAL A 249 15.17 8.32 8.33
CA VAL A 249 15.01 9.46 7.41
C VAL A 249 14.42 10.66 8.13
N THR A 250 13.33 10.46 8.88
CA THR A 250 12.64 11.55 9.59
C THR A 250 13.53 12.18 10.66
N ILE A 251 14.36 11.39 11.36
CA ILE A 251 15.30 11.90 12.36
C ILE A 251 16.46 12.65 11.69
N CYS A 252 17.12 12.04 10.71
CA CYS A 252 18.29 12.62 10.04
C CYS A 252 17.96 13.86 9.20
N PHE A 253 16.74 13.94 8.67
CA PHE A 253 16.24 15.07 7.89
C PHE A 253 15.08 15.80 8.59
N TRP A 254 15.10 15.89 9.93
CA TRP A 254 13.98 16.44 10.72
C TRP A 254 13.51 17.83 10.25
N ARG A 255 14.45 18.71 9.90
CA ARG A 255 14.13 20.08 9.46
C ARG A 255 13.38 20.09 8.13
N GLU A 256 13.72 19.18 7.23
CA GLU A 256 13.10 19.03 5.93
C GLU A 256 11.79 18.22 6.03
N ALA A 257 11.78 17.16 6.85
CA ALA A 257 10.64 16.29 7.10
C ALA A 257 9.44 17.08 7.65
N LYS A 258 9.66 18.00 8.61
CA LYS A 258 8.59 18.86 9.15
C LYS A 258 8.00 19.87 8.14
N HIS A 259 8.59 19.99 6.95
CA HIS A 259 8.10 20.85 5.87
C HIS A 259 7.63 20.07 4.65
N SER A 260 7.92 18.76 4.56
CA SER A 260 7.41 17.88 3.53
C SER A 260 5.97 17.48 3.85
N ARG A 261 5.00 18.15 3.21
CA ARG A 261 3.57 17.84 3.37
C ARG A 261 3.24 16.40 2.97
N ALA A 262 3.90 15.88 1.94
CA ALA A 262 3.70 14.51 1.48
C ALA A 262 4.19 13.50 2.52
N LEU A 263 5.38 13.72 3.12
CA LEU A 263 5.88 12.86 4.20
C LEU A 263 5.02 12.96 5.47
N GLN A 264 4.54 14.15 5.82
CA GLN A 264 3.60 14.34 6.94
C GLN A 264 2.29 13.58 6.72
N MET A 265 1.76 13.64 5.49
CA MET A 265 0.58 12.87 5.11
C MET A 265 0.85 11.36 5.18
N ALA A 266 2.02 10.89 4.72
CA ALA A 266 2.41 9.48 4.80
C ALA A 266 2.50 8.99 6.25
N TRP A 267 3.09 9.78 7.16
CA TRP A 267 3.11 9.47 8.59
C TRP A 267 1.70 9.46 9.19
N SER A 268 0.85 10.42 8.84
CA SER A 268 -0.53 10.46 9.33
C SER A 268 -1.35 9.26 8.86
N PHE A 269 -1.19 8.89 7.59
CA PHE A 269 -1.75 7.65 7.02
C PHE A 269 -1.24 6.44 7.79
N MET A 270 0.08 6.34 7.99
CA MET A 270 0.71 5.21 8.68
C MET A 270 0.20 5.05 10.12
N LEU A 271 0.07 6.15 10.86
CA LEU A 271 -0.45 6.13 12.24
C LEU A 271 -1.91 5.68 12.29
N LEU A 272 -2.76 6.18 11.39
CA LEU A 272 -4.16 5.74 11.31
C LEU A 272 -4.26 4.26 10.88
N ALA A 273 -3.41 3.85 9.96
CA ALA A 273 -3.35 2.48 9.49
C ALA A 273 -2.89 1.49 10.59
N LEU A 274 -1.91 1.90 11.41
CA LEU A 274 -1.54 1.16 12.62
C LEU A 274 -2.69 1.13 13.62
N PHE A 275 -3.42 2.23 13.79
CA PHE A 275 -4.60 2.23 14.66
C PHE A 275 -5.63 1.20 14.18
N TYR A 276 -5.96 1.16 12.89
CA TYR A 276 -6.86 0.12 12.37
C TYR A 276 -6.32 -1.29 12.59
N THR A 277 -5.03 -1.49 12.34
CA THR A 277 -4.37 -2.80 12.47
C THR A 277 -4.36 -3.30 13.92
N LEU A 278 -4.13 -2.41 14.87
CA LEU A 278 -4.00 -2.75 16.29
C LEU A 278 -5.33 -2.79 17.03
N PHE A 279 -6.34 -2.06 16.59
CA PHE A 279 -7.57 -1.85 17.37
C PHE A 279 -8.85 -2.34 16.71
N LEU A 280 -8.84 -2.59 15.39
CA LEU A 280 -10.04 -3.04 14.67
C LEU A 280 -9.88 -4.49 14.19
N ALA A 281 -10.99 -5.22 14.24
CA ALA A 281 -11.10 -6.56 13.67
C ALA A 281 -12.48 -6.74 13.03
N GLU A 282 -12.59 -7.71 12.13
CA GLU A 282 -13.88 -8.15 11.60
C GLU A 282 -14.44 -9.24 12.51
N SER A 283 -15.68 -9.09 12.97
CA SER A 283 -16.29 -10.02 13.93
C SER A 283 -16.42 -11.46 13.42
N GLN A 284 -16.48 -11.65 12.11
CA GLN A 284 -16.65 -12.96 11.47
C GLN A 284 -15.34 -13.64 11.11
N ASP A 285 -14.25 -12.86 11.02
CA ASP A 285 -12.97 -13.33 10.52
C ASP A 285 -11.83 -12.55 11.19
N ILE A 286 -11.74 -12.71 12.52
CA ILE A 286 -10.72 -12.02 13.33
C ILE A 286 -9.31 -12.45 12.88
N GLY A 287 -9.14 -13.72 12.52
CA GLY A 287 -7.83 -14.32 12.21
C GLY A 287 -7.19 -13.82 10.91
N SER A 288 -7.97 -13.30 9.95
CA SER A 288 -7.40 -12.80 8.69
C SER A 288 -6.65 -11.47 8.83
N GLY A 289 -6.91 -10.72 9.91
CA GLY A 289 -6.24 -9.46 10.17
C GLY A 289 -6.36 -8.46 9.03
N ASN A 290 -7.53 -8.38 8.37
CA ASN A 290 -7.72 -7.62 7.14
C ASN A 290 -7.31 -6.13 7.22
N PHE A 291 -7.32 -5.51 8.40
CA PHE A 291 -6.84 -4.14 8.59
C PHE A 291 -5.31 -4.00 8.50
N ALA A 292 -4.53 -5.07 8.69
CA ALA A 292 -3.07 -5.07 8.52
C ALA A 292 -2.63 -4.73 7.09
N TRP A 293 -3.46 -5.05 6.09
CA TRP A 293 -3.24 -4.66 4.69
C TRP A 293 -3.17 -3.14 4.53
N THR A 294 -3.90 -2.38 5.35
CA THR A 294 -3.86 -0.91 5.35
C THR A 294 -2.53 -0.39 5.89
N ALA A 295 -2.04 -0.93 7.01
CA ALA A 295 -0.72 -0.54 7.54
C ALA A 295 0.40 -0.92 6.58
N GLN A 296 0.27 -2.04 5.88
CA GLN A 296 1.24 -2.41 4.85
C GLN A 296 1.32 -1.38 3.72
N THR A 297 0.17 -0.93 3.19
CA THR A 297 0.17 0.14 2.17
C THR A 297 0.77 1.43 2.74
N GLY A 298 0.48 1.73 4.01
CA GLY A 298 1.04 2.89 4.71
C GLY A 298 2.57 2.83 4.81
N ALA A 299 3.12 1.69 5.21
CA ALA A 299 4.56 1.48 5.27
C ALA A 299 5.19 1.64 3.88
N PHE A 300 4.58 1.06 2.84
CA PHE A 300 5.08 1.18 1.46
C PHE A 300 5.12 2.64 0.96
N LEU A 301 4.02 3.40 1.13
CA LEU A 301 3.98 4.81 0.76
C LEU A 301 4.96 5.65 1.58
N LEU A 302 5.11 5.34 2.87
CA LEU A 302 6.07 6.01 3.74
C LEU A 302 7.52 5.74 3.34
N TYR A 303 7.83 4.53 2.84
CA TYR A 303 9.13 4.22 2.24
C TYR A 303 9.37 5.04 0.97
N ILE A 304 8.38 5.17 0.10
CA ILE A 304 8.48 5.97 -1.12
C ILE A 304 8.75 7.45 -0.77
N GLU A 305 7.95 8.05 0.11
CA GLU A 305 8.13 9.46 0.50
C GLU A 305 9.45 9.71 1.23
N SER A 306 9.90 8.74 2.02
CA SER A 306 11.21 8.80 2.68
C SER A 306 12.35 8.72 1.68
N LEU A 307 12.25 7.86 0.66
CA LEU A 307 13.21 7.79 -0.44
C LEU A 307 13.25 9.11 -1.22
N LEU A 308 12.10 9.66 -1.60
CA LEU A 308 12.02 10.93 -2.32
C LEU A 308 12.72 12.05 -1.56
N LEU A 309 12.49 12.16 -0.24
CA LEU A 309 13.16 13.15 0.60
C LEU A 309 14.69 12.94 0.64
N VAL A 310 15.16 11.70 0.80
CA VAL A 310 16.59 11.38 0.80
C VAL A 310 17.22 11.77 -0.54
N MET A 311 16.56 11.47 -1.65
CA MET A 311 17.10 11.77 -2.98
C MET A 311 17.16 13.29 -3.20
N GLU A 312 16.08 14.03 -2.92
CA GLU A 312 16.03 15.50 -3.02
C GLU A 312 17.13 16.21 -2.23
N ARG A 313 17.58 15.60 -1.13
CA ARG A 313 18.58 16.17 -0.22
C ARG A 313 19.95 15.51 -0.30
N ARG A 314 20.17 14.61 -1.26
CA ARG A 314 21.43 13.85 -1.43
C ARG A 314 22.65 14.75 -1.66
N ALA A 315 22.47 15.90 -2.31
CA ALA A 315 23.54 16.87 -2.55
C ALA A 315 24.03 17.56 -1.27
N ALA A 316 23.27 17.50 -0.17
CA ALA A 316 23.70 18.06 1.09
C ALA A 316 24.69 17.10 1.78
N THR A 317 25.95 17.51 1.84
CA THR A 317 27.06 16.69 2.35
C THR A 317 27.03 16.60 3.89
N GLY A 318 27.10 15.38 4.42
CA GLY A 318 27.20 15.15 5.87
C GLY A 318 27.10 13.67 6.24
N ARG A 319 27.91 13.20 7.19
CA ARG A 319 27.94 11.80 7.67
C ARG A 319 26.59 11.30 8.18
N PHE A 320 25.74 12.18 8.71
CA PHE A 320 24.38 11.85 9.14
C PHE A 320 23.42 11.57 7.97
N LYS A 321 23.74 12.00 6.75
CA LYS A 321 22.88 11.86 5.56
C LYS A 321 23.14 10.56 4.79
N THR A 322 24.18 9.80 5.14
CA THR A 322 24.44 8.46 4.59
C THR A 322 23.80 7.34 5.42
N ILE A 323 23.49 7.58 6.69
CA ILE A 323 22.84 6.60 7.59
C ILE A 323 21.53 6.08 7.00
N PRO A 324 20.60 6.91 6.49
CA PRO A 324 19.35 6.41 5.92
C PRO A 324 19.57 5.49 4.72
N ILE A 325 20.60 5.74 3.90
CA ILE A 325 20.95 4.89 2.75
C ILE A 325 21.47 3.53 3.24
N ALA A 326 22.31 3.52 4.28
CA ALA A 326 22.79 2.28 4.89
C ALA A 326 21.62 1.45 5.46
N VAL A 327 20.69 2.09 6.17
CA VAL A 327 19.49 1.43 6.71
C VAL A 327 18.61 0.89 5.59
N LEU A 328 18.40 1.64 4.50
CA LEU A 328 17.71 1.14 3.31
C LEU A 328 18.43 -0.09 2.73
N GLY A 329 19.76 -0.08 2.67
CA GLY A 329 20.56 -1.24 2.24
C GLY A 329 20.29 -2.50 3.08
N VAL A 330 20.15 -2.35 4.41
CA VAL A 330 19.77 -3.47 5.29
C VAL A 330 18.35 -3.97 4.97
N HIS A 331 17.38 -3.06 4.78
CA HIS A 331 16.02 -3.43 4.39
C HIS A 331 15.97 -4.15 3.03
N VAL A 332 16.81 -3.74 2.07
CA VAL A 332 16.92 -4.39 0.76
C VAL A 332 17.54 -5.78 0.87
N ALA A 333 18.61 -5.93 1.66
CA ALA A 333 19.21 -7.23 1.92
C ALA A 333 18.19 -8.19 2.56
N CYS A 334 17.44 -7.71 3.56
CA CYS A 334 16.33 -8.45 4.14
C CYS A 334 15.23 -8.76 3.11
N GLY A 335 14.90 -7.80 2.25
CA GLY A 335 13.97 -7.96 1.14
C GLY A 335 14.31 -9.11 0.19
N PHE A 336 15.57 -9.23 -0.22
CA PHE A 336 16.03 -10.33 -1.06
C PHE A 336 15.89 -11.68 -0.37
N VAL A 337 16.31 -11.78 0.90
CA VAL A 337 16.16 -13.00 1.69
C VAL A 337 14.68 -13.35 1.84
N PHE A 338 13.83 -12.38 2.14
CA PHE A 338 12.39 -12.57 2.30
C PHE A 338 11.71 -13.01 0.99
N ALA A 339 12.06 -12.40 -0.14
CA ALA A 339 11.55 -12.78 -1.46
C ALA A 339 11.99 -14.20 -1.84
N GLY A 340 13.27 -14.54 -1.61
CA GLY A 340 13.78 -15.90 -1.79
C GLY A 340 13.06 -16.90 -0.89
N ALA A 341 12.93 -16.59 0.40
CA ALA A 341 12.24 -17.46 1.35
C ALA A 341 10.76 -17.67 0.97
N SER A 342 10.06 -16.62 0.53
CA SER A 342 8.67 -16.71 0.07
C SER A 342 8.50 -17.57 -1.19
N ALA A 343 9.56 -17.75 -1.99
CA ALA A 343 9.53 -18.60 -3.17
C ALA A 343 9.73 -20.09 -2.84
N PHE A 344 10.38 -20.41 -1.71
CA PHE A 344 10.75 -21.78 -1.34
C PHE A 344 9.96 -22.33 -0.15
N TRP A 345 9.42 -21.47 0.73
CA TRP A 345 8.65 -21.88 1.90
C TRP A 345 7.20 -21.36 1.85
N PRO A 346 6.23 -22.16 2.32
CA PRO A 346 4.85 -21.70 2.48
C PRO A 346 4.77 -20.41 3.31
N ALA A 347 3.90 -19.48 2.90
CA ALA A 347 3.45 -18.45 3.82
C ALA A 347 2.72 -19.15 4.99
N PRO A 348 3.04 -18.83 6.24
CA PRO A 348 2.25 -19.33 7.37
C PRO A 348 0.80 -18.84 7.25
N LEU A 349 -0.14 -19.67 7.69
CA LEU A 349 -1.45 -19.16 8.09
C LEU A 349 -1.25 -18.36 9.37
N TRP A 350 -1.86 -17.17 9.49
CA TRP A 350 -1.95 -16.47 10.79
C TRP A 350 -2.69 -17.41 11.76
N GLN A 351 -1.95 -18.15 12.59
CA GLN A 351 -2.51 -19.02 13.64
C GLN A 351 -2.33 -18.37 14.99
#